data_AF-A0A349EEJ5-F1
#
_entry.id   AF-A0A349EEJ5-F1
#
_cell.length_a   1.000
_cell.length_b   1.000
_cell.length_c   1.000
_cell.angle_alpha   90.00
_cell.angle_beta   90.00
_cell.angle_gamma   90.00
#
_symmetry.space_group_name_H-M   'P 1'
#
loop_
_entity.id
_entity.type
_entity.pdbx_description
1 polymer ?
#
loop_
_entity_poly.entity_id
_entity_poly.type
_entity_poly.pdbx_seq_one_letter_code
_entity_poly.pdbx_strand_id
1 'polypeptide(L)'
;TVVGVSRDSIRSHENFKTKQDLPFDLLSDVDEKLCAQFSVIKEKKLYGKLVRGIERSTFVIDGQGALKHEWRGVKAPGHAQAVLDFVKSL
;
A
#
# COMPACT_ATOMS: atom_id res chain seq x y z
N THR A 1 -9.08 10.15 4.06
CA THR A 1 -8.88 8.87 4.77
C THR A 1 -7.59 8.24 4.32
N VAL A 2 -6.85 7.59 5.23
CA VAL A 2 -5.65 6.79 4.90
C VAL A 2 -5.94 5.35 5.27
N VAL A 3 -5.51 4.41 4.42
CA VAL A 3 -5.63 2.98 4.66
C VAL A 3 -4.36 2.29 4.16
N GLY A 4 -3.74 1.47 5.01
CA GLY A 4 -2.62 0.60 4.61
C GLY A 4 -3.11 -0.74 4.11
N VAL A 5 -2.36 -1.41 3.23
CA VAL A 5 -2.75 -2.74 2.70
C VAL A 5 -1.51 -3.64 2.65
N SER A 6 -1.63 -4.86 3.16
CA SER A 6 -0.67 -5.94 2.89
C SER A 6 -1.38 -7.29 2.89
N ARG A 7 -0.62 -8.37 2.66
CA ARG A 7 -1.09 -9.76 2.72
C ARG A 7 -1.05 -10.35 4.13
N ASP A 8 -0.69 -9.54 5.12
CA ASP A 8 -0.60 -10.00 6.50
C ASP A 8 -2.00 -10.27 7.05
N SER A 9 -2.12 -11.21 7.99
CA SER A 9 -3.40 -11.52 8.63
C SER A 9 -3.90 -10.35 9.48
N ILE A 10 -5.22 -10.31 9.73
CA ILE A 10 -5.85 -9.35 10.66
C ILE A 10 -5.12 -9.32 12.02
N ARG A 11 -4.78 -10.49 12.59
CA ARG A 11 -4.04 -10.57 13.86
C ARG A 11 -2.67 -9.88 13.79
N SER A 12 -1.95 -10.04 12.68
CA SER A 12 -0.66 -9.36 12.46
C SER A 12 -0.85 -7.84 12.38
N HIS A 13 -1.88 -7.39 11.66
CA HIS A 13 -2.22 -5.98 11.55
C HIS A 13 -2.62 -5.35 12.87
N GLU A 14 -3.47 -5.98 13.68
CA GLU A 14 -3.86 -5.46 15.00
C GLU A 14 -2.66 -5.29 15.93
N ASN A 15 -1.77 -6.29 15.95
CA ASN A 15 -0.53 -6.20 16.72
C ASN A 15 0.36 -5.06 16.23
N PHE A 16 0.50 -4.89 14.91
CA PHE A 16 1.34 -3.83 14.33
C PHE A 16 0.75 -2.44 14.55
N LYS A 17 -0.56 -2.26 14.29
CA LYS A 17 -1.32 -1.03 14.52
C LYS A 17 -1.20 -0.58 15.98
N THR A 18 -1.38 -1.51 16.92
CA THR A 18 -1.22 -1.24 18.37
C THR A 18 0.22 -0.88 18.72
N LYS A 19 1.20 -1.67 18.25
CA LYS A 19 2.62 -1.46 18.57
C LYS A 19 3.17 -0.13 18.05
N GLN A 20 2.67 0.33 16.91
CA GLN A 20 3.12 1.56 16.26
C GLN A 20 2.17 2.76 16.49
N ASP A 21 1.11 2.57 17.28
CA ASP A 21 0.07 3.58 17.57
C ASP A 21 -0.47 4.25 16.30
N LEU A 22 -0.83 3.45 15.29
CA LEU A 22 -1.29 3.99 14.00
C LEU A 22 -2.75 4.47 14.09
N PRO A 23 -3.04 5.73 13.74
CA PRO A 23 -4.39 6.30 13.82
C PRO A 23 -5.27 5.96 12.60
N PHE A 24 -4.92 4.91 11.86
CA PHE A 24 -5.61 4.51 10.63
C PHE A 24 -5.63 2.99 10.46
N ASP A 25 -6.51 2.51 9.59
CA ASP A 25 -6.75 1.09 9.39
C ASP A 25 -5.77 0.44 8.43
N LEU A 26 -5.57 -0.86 8.60
CA LEU A 26 -4.79 -1.72 7.73
C LEU A 26 -5.70 -2.84 7.19
N LEU A 27 -5.82 -2.94 5.88
CA LEU A 27 -6.58 -4.01 5.23
C LEU A 27 -5.71 -5.24 5.04
N SER A 28 -6.23 -6.36 5.51
CA SER A 28 -5.67 -7.70 5.34
C SER A 28 -6.14 -8.29 4.01
N ASP A 29 -5.30 -8.21 2.97
CA ASP A 29 -5.56 -8.71 1.62
C ASP A 29 -4.90 -10.08 1.41
N VAL A 30 -5.24 -11.06 2.26
CA VAL A 30 -4.60 -12.38 2.29
C VAL A 30 -4.74 -13.18 0.99
N ASP A 31 -5.81 -12.95 0.23
CA ASP A 31 -6.07 -13.60 -1.06
C ASP A 31 -5.60 -12.77 -2.27
N GLU A 32 -4.90 -11.65 -2.00
CA GLU A 32 -4.30 -10.75 -2.99
C GLU A 32 -5.30 -10.13 -3.99
N LYS A 33 -6.60 -10.09 -3.67
CA LYS A 33 -7.62 -9.52 -4.57
C LYS A 33 -7.35 -8.05 -4.84
N LEU A 34 -7.10 -7.27 -3.79
CA LEU A 34 -6.85 -5.84 -3.94
C LEU A 34 -5.48 -5.61 -4.59
N CYS A 35 -4.47 -6.38 -4.19
CA CYS A 35 -3.15 -6.33 -4.79
C CYS A 35 -3.16 -6.63 -6.30
N ALA A 36 -4.01 -7.57 -6.74
CA ALA A 36 -4.22 -7.89 -8.15
C ALA A 36 -4.96 -6.76 -8.88
N GLN A 37 -6.05 -6.23 -8.30
CA GLN A 37 -6.81 -5.10 -8.88
C GLN A 37 -5.91 -3.87 -9.11
N PHE A 38 -5.03 -3.57 -8.16
CA PHE A 38 -4.09 -2.46 -8.27
C PHE A 38 -2.79 -2.80 -9.03
N SER A 39 -2.65 -4.04 -9.51
CA SER A 39 -1.49 -4.50 -10.29
C SER A 39 -0.14 -4.26 -9.59
N VAL A 40 -0.11 -4.38 -8.27
CA VAL A 40 1.10 -4.16 -7.44
C VAL A 40 1.91 -5.42 -7.17
N ILE A 41 1.38 -6.57 -7.56
CA ILE A 41 2.13 -7.82 -7.53
C ILE A 41 3.17 -7.82 -8.66
N LYS A 42 4.44 -7.97 -8.29
CA LYS A 42 5.56 -8.04 -9.22
C LYS A 42 6.39 -9.29 -8.97
N GLU A 43 6.87 -9.88 -10.05
CA GLU A 43 7.89 -10.91 -10.01
C GLU A 43 9.27 -10.28 -9.89
N LYS A 44 10.11 -10.82 -9.01
CA LYS A 44 11.51 -10.45 -8.87
C LYS A 44 12.35 -11.70 -8.88
N LYS A 45 13.44 -11.69 -9.67
CA LYS A 45 14.42 -12.77 -9.64
C LYS A 45 15.36 -12.54 -8.47
N LEU A 46 15.20 -13.33 -7.41
CA LEU A 46 16.06 -13.29 -6.23
C LEU A 46 16.89 -14.58 -6.19
N TYR A 47 18.22 -14.44 -6.26
CA TYR A 47 19.16 -15.57 -6.25
C TYR A 47 18.79 -16.68 -7.26
N GLY A 48 18.43 -16.28 -8.49
CA GLY A 48 18.04 -17.20 -9.55
C GLY A 48 16.60 -17.75 -9.47
N LYS A 49 15.89 -17.54 -8.36
CA LYS A 49 14.49 -17.95 -8.18
C LYS A 49 13.53 -16.80 -8.47
N LEU A 50 12.40 -17.09 -9.13
CA LEU A 50 11.30 -16.14 -9.28
C LEU A 50 10.54 -16.07 -7.95
N VAL A 51 10.50 -14.88 -7.37
CA VAL A 51 9.77 -14.58 -6.13
C VAL A 51 8.74 -13.50 -6.43
N ARG A 52 7.49 -13.76 -6.04
CA ARG A 52 6.38 -12.81 -6.14
C ARG A 52 6.32 -11.95 -4.88
N GLY A 53 6.27 -10.64 -5.05
CA GLY A 53 6.15 -9.70 -3.95
C GLY A 53 5.27 -8.52 -4.28
N ILE A 54 4.82 -7.82 -3.24
CA ILE A 54 4.13 -6.54 -3.40
C ILE A 54 5.19 -5.46 -3.70
N GLU A 55 4.99 -4.74 -4.80
CA GLU A 55 5.67 -3.48 -5.07
C GLU A 55 5.02 -2.36 -4.26
N ARG A 56 5.81 -1.70 -3.39
CA ARG A 56 5.32 -0.59 -2.59
C ARG A 56 4.76 0.50 -3.50
N SER A 57 3.47 0.74 -3.38
CA SER A 57 2.71 1.66 -4.21
C SER A 57 1.74 2.46 -3.36
N THR A 58 1.30 3.62 -3.83
CA THR A 58 0.32 4.48 -3.17
C THR A 58 -0.60 5.08 -4.20
N PHE A 59 -1.89 5.16 -3.86
CA PHE A 59 -2.95 5.59 -4.77
C PHE A 59 -3.78 6.65 -4.06
N VAL A 60 -4.14 7.71 -4.77
CA VAL A 60 -5.08 8.74 -4.30
C VAL A 60 -6.36 8.61 -5.09
N ILE A 61 -7.45 8.35 -4.40
CA ILE A 61 -8.78 8.13 -4.96
C ILE A 61 -9.71 9.21 -4.40
N ASP A 62 -10.53 9.83 -5.24
CA ASP A 62 -11.48 10.87 -4.80
C ASP A 62 -12.77 10.29 -4.19
N GLY A 63 -13.65 11.16 -3.72
CA GLY A 63 -14.94 10.78 -3.13
C GLY A 63 -15.93 10.15 -4.13
N GLN A 64 -15.66 10.19 -5.43
CA GLN A 64 -16.45 9.53 -6.47
C GLN A 64 -15.83 8.18 -6.90
N GLY A 65 -14.74 7.76 -6.25
CA GLY A 65 -14.04 6.53 -6.57
C GLY A 65 -13.07 6.63 -7.76
N ALA A 66 -12.79 7.83 -8.26
CA ALA A 66 -11.85 8.02 -9.36
C ALA A 66 -10.40 8.09 -8.86
N LEU A 67 -9.52 7.32 -9.49
CA LEU A 67 -8.07 7.40 -9.26
C LEU A 67 -7.54 8.76 -9.76
N LYS A 68 -7.02 9.58 -8.84
CA LYS A 68 -6.41 10.87 -9.16
C LYS A 68 -4.92 10.78 -9.43
N HIS A 69 -4.22 9.89 -8.72
CA HIS A 69 -2.78 9.71 -8.89
C HIS A 69 -2.31 8.39 -8.32
N GLU A 70 -1.21 7.89 -8.87
CA GLU A 70 -0.52 6.70 -8.38
C GLU A 70 1.00 6.90 -8.34
N TRP A 71 1.62 6.32 -7.31
CA TRP A 71 3.06 6.12 -7.25
C TRP A 71 3.36 4.64 -7.09
N ARG A 72 4.34 4.13 -7.85
CA ARG A 72 4.75 2.72 -7.84
C ARG A 72 6.25 2.61 -7.63
N GLY A 73 6.70 1.53 -7.01
CA GLY A 73 8.14 1.27 -6.78
C GLY A 73 8.81 2.30 -5.85
N VAL A 74 8.06 2.88 -4.91
CA VAL A 74 8.55 4.02 -4.11
C VAL A 74 9.46 3.60 -2.96
N LYS A 75 10.36 4.51 -2.57
CA LYS A 75 11.13 4.41 -1.31
C LYS A 75 10.36 5.12 -0.20
N ALA A 76 10.49 4.65 1.03
CA ALA A 76 9.75 5.22 2.17
C ALA A 76 10.15 6.67 2.54
N PRO A 77 11.45 7.04 2.56
CA PRO A 77 11.85 8.39 2.97
C PRO A 77 11.21 9.48 2.08
N GLY A 78 10.56 10.46 2.69
CA GLY A 78 9.92 11.60 2.02
C GLY A 78 8.58 11.30 1.31
N HIS A 79 8.21 10.04 1.13
CA HIS A 79 7.04 9.67 0.33
C HIS A 79 5.72 10.14 0.93
N ALA A 80 5.55 10.02 2.25
CA ALA A 80 4.32 10.48 2.91
C ALA A 80 4.10 12.00 2.73
N GLN A 81 5.17 12.79 2.74
CA GLN A 81 5.09 14.23 2.49
C GLN A 81 4.69 14.52 1.04
N ALA A 82 5.30 13.83 0.07
CA ALA A 82 4.94 13.98 -1.34
C ALA A 82 3.46 13.64 -1.61
N VAL A 83 2.92 12.61 -0.95
CA VAL A 83 1.50 12.25 -1.04
C VAL A 83 0.63 13.35 -0.42
N LEU A 84 1.00 13.88 0.75
CA LEU A 84 0.27 14.95 1.41
C LEU A 84 0.25 16.24 0.56
N ASP A 85 1.38 16.62 -0.02
CA ASP A 85 1.51 17.80 -0.86
C ASP A 85 0.63 17.68 -2.11
N PHE A 86 0.61 16.49 -2.75
CA PHE A 86 -0.29 16.22 -3.86
C PHE A 86 -1.77 16.33 -3.44
N VAL A 87 -2.16 15.70 -2.32
CA VAL A 87 -3.54 15.74 -1.84
C VAL A 87 -3.99 17.17 -1.51
N LYS A 88 -3.10 18.02 -0.99
CA LYS A 88 -3.39 19.45 -0.74
C LYS A 88 -3.55 20.30 -2.00
N SER A 89 -3.10 19.79 -3.15
CA SER A 89 -3.21 20.47 -4.44
C SER A 89 -4.45 20.07 -5.25
N LEU A 90 -5.19 19.05 -4.79
CA LEU A 90 -6.48 18.62 -5.35
C LEU A 90 -7.64 19.51 -4.86
#